data_AF-A0A4Q3TZ12-F1
#
_entry.id   AF-A0A4Q3TZ12-F1
#
_cell.length_a   1.000
_cell.length_b   1.000
_cell.length_c   1.000
_cell.angle_alpha   90.00
_cell.angle_beta   90.00
_cell.angle_gamma   90.00
#
_symmetry.space_group_name_H-M   'P 1'
#
loop_
_entity.id
_entity.type
_entity.pdbx_description
1 polymer ?
#
loop_
_entity_poly.entity_id
_entity_poly.type
_entity_poly.pdbx_seq_one_letter_code
_entity_poly.pdbx_strand_id
1 'polypeptide(L)'
;MLDGVTSTAVANRTERLLRLATGFVGVALAVTAGYLALFRLGGEVRTLSYDLPFAVHRGGGVQDVRIVYIDELDGCFVNRSAQSKLLDLLNEAGARAVVYDLIFDLPSQDPAIDREFAAAMLRFRGV
;
A
#
# COMPACT_ATOMS: atom_id res chain seq x y z
N MET A 1 -26.10 60.31 -29.27
CA MET A 1 -24.88 59.64 -29.76
C MET A 1 -24.01 59.05 -28.64
N LEU A 2 -24.38 59.21 -27.35
CA LEU A 2 -23.66 58.64 -26.19
C LEU A 2 -24.23 57.28 -25.73
N ASP A 3 -25.47 56.94 -26.09
CA ASP A 3 -26.13 55.70 -25.64
C ASP A 3 -25.65 54.43 -26.37
N GLY A 4 -25.08 54.58 -27.58
CA GLY A 4 -24.55 53.45 -28.36
C GLY A 4 -23.20 52.93 -27.86
N VAL A 5 -22.38 53.80 -27.25
CA VAL A 5 -21.05 53.44 -26.74
C VAL A 5 -21.13 52.72 -25.39
N THR A 6 -22.10 53.10 -24.54
CA THR A 6 -22.36 52.43 -23.26
C THR A 6 -23.01 51.06 -23.45
N SER A 7 -23.92 50.91 -24.43
CA SER A 7 -24.58 49.63 -24.74
C SER A 7 -23.60 48.57 -25.26
N THR A 8 -22.69 48.94 -26.16
CA THR A 8 -21.68 48.03 -26.73
C THR A 8 -20.60 47.62 -25.71
N ALA A 9 -20.20 48.53 -24.82
CA ALA A 9 -19.24 48.24 -23.75
C ALA A 9 -19.80 47.26 -22.70
N VAL A 10 -21.09 47.37 -22.36
CA VAL A 10 -21.77 46.44 -21.43
C VAL A 10 -21.98 45.06 -22.07
N ALA A 11 -22.36 45.01 -23.35
CA ALA A 11 -22.49 43.75 -24.08
C ALA A 11 -21.16 42.97 -24.14
N ASN A 12 -20.06 43.65 -24.50
CA ASN A 12 -18.72 43.05 -24.56
C ASN A 12 -18.21 42.55 -23.19
N ARG A 13 -18.52 43.27 -22.09
CA ARG A 13 -18.15 42.82 -20.73
C ARG A 13 -18.92 41.57 -20.33
N THR A 14 -20.20 41.48 -20.67
CA THR A 14 -21.07 40.33 -20.37
C THR A 14 -20.65 39.08 -21.14
N GLU A 15 -20.35 39.19 -22.44
CA GLU A 15 -19.84 38.06 -23.23
C GLU A 15 -18.49 37.54 -22.72
N ARG A 16 -17.60 38.45 -22.31
CA ARG A 16 -16.28 38.09 -21.78
C ARG A 16 -16.41 37.37 -20.43
N LEU A 17 -17.34 37.81 -19.57
CA LEU A 17 -17.66 37.14 -18.31
C LEU A 17 -18.28 35.75 -18.53
N LEU A 18 -19.19 35.62 -19.50
CA LEU A 18 -19.78 34.33 -19.88
C LEU A 18 -18.71 33.34 -20.37
N ARG A 19 -17.79 33.79 -21.26
CA ARG A 19 -16.68 32.95 -21.76
C ARG A 19 -15.73 32.53 -20.63
N LEU A 20 -15.39 33.44 -19.72
CA LEU A 20 -14.56 33.14 -18.56
C LEU A 20 -15.26 32.18 -17.59
N ALA A 21 -16.57 32.36 -17.35
CA ALA A 21 -17.36 31.47 -16.52
C ALA A 21 -17.45 30.06 -17.12
N THR A 22 -17.69 29.93 -18.43
CA THR A 22 -17.67 28.61 -19.10
C THR A 22 -16.30 27.95 -19.05
N GLY A 23 -15.23 28.72 -19.22
CA GLY A 23 -13.86 28.20 -19.07
C GLY A 23 -13.60 27.71 -17.65
N PHE A 24 -14.02 28.48 -16.65
CA PHE A 24 -13.87 28.12 -15.24
C PHE A 24 -14.67 26.87 -14.88
N VAL A 25 -15.90 26.73 -15.37
CA VAL A 25 -16.72 25.52 -15.20
C VAL A 25 -16.05 24.29 -15.82
N GLY A 26 -15.46 24.44 -17.02
CA GLY A 26 -14.72 23.36 -17.66
C GLY A 26 -13.50 22.92 -16.84
N VAL A 27 -12.72 23.88 -16.34
CA VAL A 27 -11.57 23.61 -15.47
C VAL A 27 -12.02 22.93 -14.17
N ALA A 28 -13.06 23.45 -13.52
CA ALA A 28 -13.59 22.88 -12.28
C ALA A 28 -14.06 21.43 -12.50
N LEU A 29 -14.82 21.16 -13.56
CA LEU A 29 -15.26 19.80 -13.90
C LEU A 29 -14.09 18.85 -14.17
N ALA A 30 -13.08 19.30 -14.93
CA ALA A 30 -11.91 18.47 -15.23
C ALA A 30 -11.12 18.14 -13.96
N VAL A 31 -10.91 19.12 -13.09
CA VAL A 31 -10.21 18.94 -11.80
C VAL A 31 -11.01 18.00 -10.90
N THR A 32 -12.32 18.20 -10.76
CA THR A 32 -13.18 17.35 -9.94
C THR A 32 -13.23 15.92 -10.46
N ALA A 33 -13.38 15.73 -11.77
CA ALA A 33 -13.38 14.40 -12.39
C ALA A 33 -12.03 13.69 -12.23
N GLY A 34 -10.91 14.40 -12.45
CA GLY A 34 -9.56 13.87 -12.23
C GLY A 34 -9.33 13.51 -10.77
N TYR A 35 -9.77 14.35 -9.84
CA TYR A 35 -9.67 14.08 -8.40
C TYR A 35 -10.50 12.84 -7.98
N LEU A 36 -11.73 12.70 -8.45
CA LEU A 36 -12.57 11.52 -8.19
C LEU A 36 -11.98 10.24 -8.79
N ALA A 37 -11.41 10.32 -9.99
CA ALA A 37 -10.73 9.19 -10.62
C ALA A 37 -9.51 8.77 -9.82
N LEU A 38 -8.67 9.72 -9.38
CA LEU A 38 -7.51 9.44 -8.54
C LEU A 38 -7.89 8.99 -7.13
N PHE A 39 -8.99 9.47 -6.55
CA PHE A 39 -9.42 9.03 -5.23
C PHE A 39 -9.93 7.59 -5.25
N ARG A 40 -10.63 7.19 -6.32
CA ARG A 40 -11.21 5.83 -6.43
C ARG A 40 -10.22 4.80 -7.00
N LEU A 41 -9.34 5.21 -7.91
CA LEU A 41 -8.40 4.32 -8.62
C LEU A 41 -6.93 4.54 -8.20
N GLY A 42 -6.64 5.55 -7.37
CA GLY A 42 -5.27 5.91 -7.02
C GLY A 42 -4.50 4.81 -6.31
N GLY A 43 -5.20 3.91 -5.59
CA GLY A 43 -4.59 2.70 -5.03
C GLY A 43 -4.01 1.80 -6.11
N GLU A 44 -4.82 1.45 -7.11
CA GLU A 44 -4.40 0.58 -8.22
C GLU A 44 -3.37 1.26 -9.13
N VAL A 45 -3.51 2.57 -9.41
CA VAL A 45 -2.50 3.31 -10.21
C VAL A 45 -1.16 3.37 -9.48
N ARG A 46 -1.17 3.42 -8.14
CA ARG A 46 0.05 3.43 -7.32
C ARG A 46 0.78 2.08 -7.34
N THR A 47 0.05 0.96 -7.44
CA THR A 47 0.66 -0.37 -7.53
C THR A 47 0.90 -0.82 -8.98
N LEU A 48 0.30 -0.16 -9.96
CA LEU A 48 0.34 -0.56 -11.37
C LEU A 48 1.77 -0.77 -11.91
N SER A 49 2.72 0.08 -11.50
CA SER A 49 4.13 -0.07 -11.86
C SER A 49 4.77 -1.36 -11.32
N TYR A 50 4.33 -1.82 -10.14
CA TYR A 50 4.74 -3.09 -9.54
C TYR A 50 4.03 -4.28 -10.20
N ASP A 51 2.77 -4.12 -10.64
CA ASP A 51 1.95 -5.20 -11.19
C ASP A 51 2.21 -5.48 -12.68
N LEU A 52 2.57 -4.45 -13.47
CA LEU A 52 2.82 -4.50 -14.92
C LEU A 52 3.78 -5.62 -15.37
N PRO A 53 4.96 -5.81 -14.72
CA PRO A 53 5.88 -6.89 -15.06
C PRO A 53 5.24 -8.28 -14.92
N PHE A 54 4.36 -8.48 -13.94
CA PHE A 54 3.73 -9.78 -13.66
C PHE A 54 2.55 -10.08 -14.59
N ALA A 55 1.97 -9.06 -15.25
CA ALA A 55 0.97 -9.25 -16.30
C ALA A 55 1.58 -9.98 -17.52
N VAL A 56 2.85 -9.71 -17.83
CA VAL A 56 3.59 -10.33 -18.94
C VAL A 56 4.36 -11.56 -18.49
N HIS A 57 4.92 -11.54 -17.28
CA HIS A 57 5.67 -12.64 -16.67
C HIS A 57 4.85 -13.25 -15.52
N ARG A 58 3.83 -14.05 -15.85
CA ARG A 58 3.14 -14.86 -14.84
C ARG A 58 4.11 -15.95 -14.38
N GLY A 59 4.75 -15.72 -13.24
CA GLY A 59 5.76 -16.62 -12.68
C GLY A 59 5.23 -18.05 -12.61
N GLY A 60 6.03 -19.00 -13.14
CA GLY A 60 5.82 -20.41 -12.85
C GLY A 60 5.87 -20.58 -11.33
N GLY A 61 4.80 -21.13 -10.75
CA GLY A 61 4.62 -21.20 -9.31
C GLY A 61 5.80 -21.91 -8.65
N VAL A 62 6.68 -21.15 -8.01
CA VAL A 62 7.70 -21.70 -7.13
C VAL A 62 6.97 -22.19 -5.88
N GLN A 63 6.72 -23.50 -5.80
CA GLN A 63 6.04 -24.11 -4.65
C GLN A 63 6.97 -24.28 -3.44
N ASP A 64 8.28 -24.09 -3.65
CA ASP A 64 9.32 -24.32 -2.65
C ASP A 64 9.48 -23.14 -1.66
N VAL A 65 8.87 -21.99 -1.94
CA VAL A 65 8.95 -20.79 -1.10
C VAL A 65 7.56 -20.40 -0.65
N ARG A 66 7.36 -20.31 0.67
CA ARG A 66 6.15 -19.76 1.27
C ARG A 66 6.46 -18.48 2.02
N ILE A 67 5.78 -17.40 1.64
CA ILE A 67 5.84 -16.11 2.32
C ILE A 67 4.57 -15.98 3.15
N VAL A 68 4.74 -15.78 4.45
CA VAL A 68 3.63 -15.47 5.36
C VAL A 68 3.68 -13.98 5.64
N TYR A 69 2.74 -13.24 5.05
CA TYR A 69 2.60 -11.81 5.29
C TYR A 69 1.62 -11.58 6.45
N ILE A 70 1.97 -10.65 7.34
CA ILE A 70 1.14 -10.21 8.46
C ILE A 70 0.82 -8.75 8.20
N ASP A 71 -0.45 -8.46 7.87
CA ASP A 71 -0.92 -7.16 7.36
C ASP A 71 -0.91 -6.07 8.43
N GLU A 72 -1.75 -6.23 9.44
CA GLU A 72 -1.82 -5.31 10.59
C GLU A 72 -1.55 -6.08 11.88
N LEU A 73 -0.49 -5.71 12.60
CA LEU A 73 -0.32 -6.09 14.01
C LEU A 73 -1.26 -5.21 14.83
N ASP A 74 -2.57 -5.46 14.75
CA ASP A 74 -3.61 -4.74 15.50
C ASP A 74 -3.54 -5.06 16.99
N GLY A 75 -2.51 -4.54 17.67
CA GLY A 75 -2.22 -4.84 19.08
C GLY A 75 -1.86 -6.31 19.35
N CYS A 76 -1.84 -7.16 18.32
CA CYS A 76 -1.44 -8.55 18.42
C CYS A 76 0.08 -8.63 18.44
N PHE A 77 0.65 -8.69 19.65
CA PHE A 77 2.06 -9.02 19.81
C PHE A 77 2.33 -10.39 19.20
N VAL A 78 3.29 -10.44 18.27
CA VAL A 78 3.79 -11.72 17.76
C VAL A 78 4.37 -12.50 18.93
N ASN A 79 3.68 -13.56 19.34
CA ASN A 79 4.06 -14.33 20.51
C ASN A 79 5.28 -15.22 20.19
N ARG A 80 6.40 -14.95 20.86
CA ARG A 80 7.66 -15.71 20.68
C ARG A 80 7.54 -17.19 21.01
N SER A 81 6.66 -17.60 21.93
CA SER A 81 6.39 -19.02 22.19
C SER A 81 5.70 -19.70 21.00
N ALA A 82 4.78 -18.99 20.33
CA ALA A 82 4.18 -19.51 19.10
C ALA A 82 5.22 -19.61 17.97
N GLN A 83 6.15 -18.65 17.88
CA GLN A 83 7.24 -18.69 16.91
C GLN A 83 8.25 -19.81 17.18
N SER A 84 8.57 -20.09 18.45
CA SER A 84 9.40 -21.25 18.86
C SER A 84 8.80 -22.56 18.34
N LYS A 85 7.52 -22.80 18.62
CA LYS A 85 6.79 -23.99 18.14
C LYS A 85 6.70 -24.04 16.62
N LEU A 86 6.50 -22.90 15.97
CA LEU A 86 6.47 -22.83 14.51
C LEU A 86 7.81 -23.23 13.90
N LEU A 87 8.93 -22.78 14.47
CA LEU A 87 10.27 -23.19 14.03
C LEU A 87 10.48 -24.69 14.17
N ASP A 88 10.05 -25.30 15.28
CA ASP A 88 10.16 -26.75 15.46
C ASP A 88 9.32 -27.49 14.40
N LEU A 89 8.09 -27.06 14.15
CA LEU A 89 7.23 -27.64 13.10
C LEU A 89 7.82 -27.47 11.69
N LEU A 90 8.41 -26.33 11.39
CA LEU A 90 9.05 -26.07 10.09
C LEU A 90 10.31 -26.92 9.92
N ASN A 91 11.07 -27.13 10.99
CA ASN A 91 12.21 -28.04 10.98
C ASN A 91 11.78 -29.48 10.70
N GLU A 92 10.75 -29.96 11.42
CA GLU A 92 10.16 -31.29 11.21
C GLU A 92 9.59 -31.47 9.79
N ALA A 93 9.02 -30.41 9.22
CA ALA A 93 8.54 -30.39 7.85
C ALA A 93 9.65 -30.29 6.77
N GLY A 94 10.92 -30.18 7.18
CA GLY A 94 12.07 -30.12 6.27
C GLY A 94 12.25 -28.76 5.59
N ALA A 95 11.77 -27.67 6.20
CA ALA A 95 12.04 -26.34 5.69
C ALA A 95 13.55 -26.06 5.68
N ARG A 96 14.09 -25.62 4.53
CA ARG A 96 15.53 -25.36 4.38
C ARG A 96 15.98 -24.05 5.02
N ALA A 97 15.09 -23.08 5.10
CA ALA A 97 15.36 -21.76 5.63
C ALA A 97 14.07 -21.11 6.12
N VAL A 98 14.19 -20.34 7.19
CA VAL A 98 13.13 -19.46 7.70
C VAL A 98 13.74 -18.09 7.93
N VAL A 99 13.11 -17.06 7.35
CA VAL A 99 13.54 -15.65 7.49
C VAL A 99 12.44 -14.91 8.22
N TYR A 100 12.80 -14.25 9.31
CA TYR A 100 11.93 -13.35 10.05
C TYR A 100 12.30 -11.91 9.71
N ASP A 101 11.39 -11.19 9.06
CA ASP A 101 11.47 -9.73 8.92
C ASP A 101 10.67 -9.07 10.06
N LEU A 102 11.01 -9.45 11.29
CA LEU A 102 10.36 -8.99 12.52
C LEU A 102 11.43 -8.61 13.53
N ILE A 103 11.22 -7.48 14.21
CA ILE A 103 12.09 -7.03 15.29
C ILE A 103 11.33 -7.09 16.61
N PHE A 104 11.94 -7.75 17.59
CA PHE A 104 11.48 -7.80 18.97
C PHE A 104 12.26 -6.75 19.77
N ASP A 105 11.71 -5.54 19.85
CA ASP A 105 12.36 -4.36 20.43
C ASP A 105 12.33 -4.32 21.96
N LEU A 106 11.32 -4.97 22.57
CA LEU A 106 11.18 -5.09 24.02
C LEU A 106 11.38 -6.53 24.49
N PRO A 107 12.00 -6.74 25.67
CA PRO A 107 12.10 -8.08 26.26
C PRO A 107 10.72 -8.66 26.57
N SER A 108 10.61 -9.99 26.57
CA SER A 108 9.40 -10.66 27.04
C SER A 108 9.18 -10.38 28.53
N GLN A 109 7.93 -10.41 28.98
CA GLN A 109 7.61 -10.39 30.42
C GLN A 109 8.23 -11.61 31.14
N ASP A 110 8.31 -12.75 30.43
CA ASP A 110 9.01 -13.94 30.90
C ASP A 110 10.29 -14.16 30.05
N PRO A 111 11.49 -13.98 30.64
CA PRO A 111 12.78 -14.24 29.97
C PRO A 111 12.98 -15.69 29.53
N ALA A 112 12.24 -16.66 30.08
CA ALA A 112 12.29 -18.04 29.60
C ALA A 112 11.81 -18.15 28.15
N ILE A 113 10.82 -17.36 27.75
CA ILE A 113 10.28 -17.35 26.38
C ILE A 113 11.34 -16.86 25.39
N ASP A 114 12.08 -15.81 25.74
CA ASP A 114 13.14 -15.28 24.87
C ASP A 114 14.28 -16.31 24.70
N ARG A 115 14.63 -17.01 25.78
CA ARG A 115 15.63 -18.09 25.75
C ARG A 115 15.17 -19.29 24.93
N GLU A 116 13.90 -19.67 25.06
CA GLU A 116 13.32 -20.78 24.30
C GLU A 116 13.29 -20.47 22.81
N PHE A 117 12.85 -19.27 22.44
CA PHE A 117 12.82 -18.84 21.04
C PHE A 117 14.23 -18.76 20.44
N ALA A 118 15.20 -18.19 21.17
CA ALA A 118 16.60 -18.18 20.74
C ALA A 118 17.14 -19.61 20.57
N ALA A 119 16.81 -20.53 21.49
CA ALA A 119 17.19 -21.93 21.37
C ALA A 119 16.55 -22.61 20.14
N ALA A 120 15.27 -22.33 19.84
CA ALA A 120 14.60 -22.85 18.65
C ALA A 120 15.28 -22.37 17.35
N MET A 121 15.68 -21.10 17.28
CA MET A 121 16.44 -20.56 16.14
C MET A 121 17.79 -21.27 15.97
N LEU A 122 18.48 -21.57 17.07
CA LEU A 122 19.75 -22.31 17.02
C LEU A 122 19.56 -23.77 16.61
N ARG A 123 18.50 -24.45 17.10
CA ARG A 123 18.16 -25.81 16.68
C ARG A 123 17.86 -25.87 15.19
N PHE A 124 17.09 -24.92 14.67
CA PHE A 124 16.77 -24.83 13.24
C PHE A 124 18.03 -24.63 12.36
N ARG A 125 19.03 -23.88 12.86
CA ARG A 125 20.32 -23.70 12.17
C ARG A 125 21.24 -24.93 12.20
N GLY A 126 20.91 -25.96 12.97
CA GLY A 126 21.79 -27.10 13.27
C GLY A 126 21.72 -28.28 12.30
N VAL A 127 21.22 -28.09 11.08
CA VAL A 127 21.19 -29.08 9.98
C VAL A 127 22.08 -28.66 8.83
#